data_AF-A0A4T0J3Y9-F1
#
_entry.id   AF-A0A4T0J3Y9-F1
#
_cell.length_a   1.000
_cell.length_b   1.000
_cell.length_c   1.000
_cell.angle_alpha   90.00
_cell.angle_beta   90.00
_cell.angle_gamma   90.00
#
_symmetry.space_group_name_H-M   'P 1'
#
loop_
_entity.id
_entity.type
_entity.pdbx_description
1 polymer ?
#
loop_
_entity_poly.entity_id
_entity_poly.type
_entity_poly.pdbx_seq_one_letter_code
_entity_poly.pdbx_strand_id
1 'polypeptide(L)'
;MPLSKQRFARPPTPPDTDTTLRRSERFYKRKDIPLDLSDAFDWLRDDSSAVKIGDKCYTFENHPGLVYLPNYLNEHDQKRMIKLSLRDIPAPPNRNSLDAHYKIPIEGLWHHYAASTKTDVAVPRAATEPPREMPSYYAPSGERPLINNQPSTFEALKQIAREHNPEIPPSPTVKPLNGERAMYKLRWTNIGHYYHWGLKQYDFSVRDPQTAGPIAIPQPVAQVCKGAVEAIPWQRTCVAEAAEEWKKGYKPDAGIINYYNLNDTLMAHVDRSEVTSSLPLVSISLGHSAVFLIGDDERESKSPPTPIVLRSGDVVVMSGPTRRSYHGVPRILERSLPPHLQNEQEDDEWEPFARYLSTARINVNVRQTGLSDQQIAELVSV
;
A
#
# COMPACT_ATOMS: atom_id res chain seq x y z
N MET A 1 -24.23 -26.65 -39.66
CA MET A 1 -24.87 -26.31 -38.38
C MET A 1 -23.86 -25.59 -37.50
N PRO A 2 -24.10 -24.35 -37.04
CA PRO A 2 -23.18 -23.66 -36.16
C PRO A 2 -23.42 -24.10 -34.71
N LEU A 3 -22.37 -24.61 -34.05
CA LEU A 3 -22.38 -24.94 -32.63
C LEU A 3 -22.54 -23.65 -31.81
N SER A 4 -23.71 -23.49 -31.20
CA SER A 4 -24.01 -22.41 -30.27
C SER A 4 -23.04 -22.47 -29.08
N LYS A 5 -22.33 -21.37 -28.82
CA LYS A 5 -21.61 -21.14 -27.56
C LYS A 5 -22.63 -21.11 -26.42
N GLN A 6 -22.85 -22.24 -25.75
CA GLN A 6 -23.50 -22.25 -24.45
C GLN A 6 -22.64 -21.43 -23.51
N ARG A 7 -23.15 -20.26 -23.10
CA ARG A 7 -22.62 -19.52 -21.96
C ARG A 7 -22.79 -20.45 -20.75
N PHE A 8 -21.69 -21.06 -20.30
CA PHE A 8 -21.67 -21.64 -18.97
C PHE A 8 -22.00 -20.52 -17.99
N ALA A 9 -23.19 -20.60 -17.39
CA ALA A 9 -23.54 -19.77 -16.25
C ALA A 9 -22.41 -19.96 -15.23
N ARG A 10 -21.86 -18.84 -14.73
CA ARG A 10 -20.94 -18.93 -13.59
C ARG A 10 -21.68 -19.69 -12.47
N PRO A 11 -21.04 -20.68 -11.83
CA PRO A 11 -21.64 -21.31 -10.67
C PRO A 11 -22.04 -20.23 -9.66
N PRO A 12 -23.19 -20.36 -8.98
CA PRO A 12 -23.57 -19.42 -7.94
C PRO A 12 -22.44 -19.33 -6.91
N THR A 13 -22.08 -18.11 -6.54
CA THR A 13 -21.08 -17.86 -5.49
C THR A 13 -21.53 -18.61 -4.22
N PRO A 14 -20.66 -19.41 -3.57
CA PRO A 14 -21.06 -20.15 -2.37
C PRO A 14 -21.63 -19.20 -1.30
N PRO A 15 -22.63 -19.63 -0.53
CA PRO A 15 -23.30 -18.79 0.47
C PRO A 15 -22.35 -18.15 1.50
N ASP A 16 -21.20 -18.77 1.79
CA ASP A 16 -20.17 -18.28 2.71
C ASP A 16 -19.25 -17.16 2.14
N THR A 17 -19.60 -16.57 0.99
CA THR A 17 -18.74 -15.56 0.32
C THR A 17 -19.40 -14.19 0.15
N ASP A 18 -20.63 -14.01 0.62
CA ASP A 18 -21.44 -12.82 0.37
C ASP A 18 -21.57 -11.88 1.57
N THR A 19 -20.43 -11.48 2.15
CA THR A 19 -20.38 -10.51 3.26
C THR A 19 -20.77 -9.10 2.80
N THR A 20 -21.17 -8.23 3.74
CA THR A 20 -21.47 -6.81 3.44
C THR A 20 -20.29 -6.09 2.80
N LEU A 21 -19.07 -6.40 3.26
CA LEU A 21 -17.83 -5.90 2.69
C LEU A 21 -17.66 -6.36 1.23
N ARG A 22 -17.90 -7.64 0.92
CA ARG A 22 -17.87 -8.15 -0.46
C ARG A 22 -18.94 -7.52 -1.35
N ARG A 23 -20.15 -7.31 -0.84
CA ARG A 23 -21.22 -6.61 -1.57
C ARG A 23 -20.80 -5.18 -1.92
N SER A 24 -20.21 -4.46 -0.97
CA SER A 24 -19.71 -3.09 -1.15
C SER A 24 -18.53 -3.04 -2.12
N GLU A 25 -17.57 -3.97 -2.02
CA GLU A 25 -16.49 -4.09 -3.00
C GLU A 25 -17.04 -4.28 -4.42
N ARG A 26 -18.04 -5.16 -4.61
CA ARG A 26 -18.66 -5.38 -5.93
C ARG A 26 -19.40 -4.15 -6.44
N PHE A 27 -20.07 -3.40 -5.56
CA PHE A 27 -20.75 -2.14 -5.89
C PHE A 27 -19.75 -1.12 -6.42
N TYR A 28 -18.69 -0.82 -5.65
CA TYR A 28 -17.73 0.22 -6.02
C TYR A 28 -16.76 -0.19 -7.12
N LYS A 29 -16.57 -1.49 -7.36
CA LYS A 29 -15.77 -2.01 -8.49
C LYS A 29 -16.43 -1.81 -9.86
N ARG A 30 -17.71 -1.39 -9.91
CA ARG A 30 -18.39 -1.13 -11.19
C ARG A 30 -17.65 -0.07 -12.00
N LYS A 31 -17.77 -0.18 -13.32
CA LYS A 31 -17.09 0.69 -14.30
C LYS A 31 -17.98 1.84 -14.79
N ASP A 32 -19.01 2.17 -14.01
CA ASP A 32 -19.89 3.30 -14.31
C ASP A 32 -19.08 4.61 -14.24
N ILE A 33 -19.37 5.56 -15.15
CA ILE A 33 -18.72 6.88 -15.20
C ILE A 33 -19.80 7.94 -15.41
N PRO A 34 -20.11 8.79 -14.41
CA PRO A 34 -19.56 8.75 -13.05
C PRO A 34 -20.03 7.51 -12.28
N LEU A 35 -19.16 6.99 -11.41
CA LEU A 35 -19.57 5.99 -10.43
C LEU A 35 -20.46 6.67 -9.39
N ASP A 36 -21.49 5.97 -8.92
CA ASP A 36 -22.30 6.46 -7.81
C ASP A 36 -21.49 6.46 -6.50
N LEU A 37 -21.35 7.66 -5.93
CA LEU A 37 -20.61 7.94 -4.70
C LEU A 37 -21.51 8.61 -3.65
N SER A 38 -22.84 8.50 -3.77
CA SER A 38 -23.79 9.10 -2.82
C SER A 38 -23.47 8.73 -1.37
N ASP A 39 -23.09 7.48 -1.13
CA ASP A 39 -22.92 6.89 0.19
C ASP A 39 -21.46 6.92 0.70
N ALA A 40 -20.52 7.38 -0.13
CA ALA A 40 -19.11 7.47 0.24
C ALA A 40 -18.83 8.78 0.99
N PHE A 41 -18.09 8.76 2.09
CA PHE A 41 -17.65 10.00 2.72
C PHE A 41 -16.82 10.85 1.74
N ASP A 42 -17.17 12.13 1.64
CA ASP A 42 -16.45 13.09 0.82
C ASP A 42 -16.43 14.47 1.48
N TRP A 43 -15.24 14.92 1.91
CA TRP A 43 -15.08 16.21 2.60
C TRP A 43 -15.41 17.46 1.78
N LEU A 44 -15.55 17.35 0.45
CA LEU A 44 -16.04 18.43 -0.39
C LEU A 44 -17.57 18.60 -0.29
N ARG A 45 -18.25 17.62 0.30
CA ARG A 45 -19.68 17.66 0.60
C ARG A 45 -19.89 17.92 2.08
N ASP A 46 -21.05 18.47 2.41
CA ASP A 46 -21.53 18.52 3.80
C ASP A 46 -22.03 17.12 4.17
N ASP A 47 -21.12 16.28 4.64
CA ASP A 47 -21.35 14.85 4.89
C ASP A 47 -21.34 14.56 6.39
N SER A 48 -22.48 14.10 6.90
CA SER A 48 -22.66 13.76 8.31
C SER A 48 -22.05 12.42 8.71
N SER A 49 -21.47 11.65 7.78
CA SER A 49 -20.87 10.35 8.09
C SER A 49 -19.55 10.44 8.86
N ALA A 50 -18.99 11.65 9.02
CA ALA A 50 -17.78 11.90 9.79
C ALA A 50 -17.95 13.10 10.73
N VAL A 51 -17.22 13.09 11.83
CA VAL A 51 -17.21 14.17 12.83
C VAL A 51 -15.98 15.03 12.62
N LYS A 52 -16.18 16.33 12.37
CA LYS A 52 -15.09 17.30 12.24
C LYS A 52 -14.47 17.62 13.60
N ILE A 53 -13.21 17.25 13.79
CA ILE A 53 -12.47 17.42 15.05
C ILE A 53 -11.39 18.51 14.98
N GLY A 54 -11.15 19.11 13.82
CA GLY A 54 -10.21 20.21 13.65
C GLY A 54 -10.41 20.92 12.31
N ASP A 55 -9.54 21.87 12.01
CA ASP A 55 -9.49 22.38 10.63
C ASP A 55 -8.98 21.25 9.73
N LYS A 56 -9.75 20.94 8.68
CA LYS A 56 -9.49 19.80 7.77
C LYS A 56 -9.04 18.52 8.51
N CYS A 57 -9.79 18.13 9.54
CA CYS A 57 -9.53 16.91 10.30
C CYS A 57 -10.84 16.28 10.76
N TYR A 58 -11.05 15.02 10.40
CA TYR A 58 -12.29 14.28 10.58
C TYR A 58 -12.03 12.93 11.26
N THR A 59 -12.92 12.50 12.13
CA THR A 59 -12.95 11.15 12.73
C THR A 59 -14.28 10.48 12.41
N PHE A 60 -14.37 9.17 12.61
CA PHE A 60 -15.57 8.39 12.30
C PHE A 60 -16.05 7.65 13.54
N GLU A 61 -17.31 7.85 13.94
CA GLU A 61 -17.84 7.27 15.19
C GLU A 61 -17.80 5.73 15.17
N ASN A 62 -18.12 5.13 14.01
CA ASN A 62 -18.10 3.68 13.82
C ASN A 62 -16.67 3.11 13.65
N HIS A 63 -15.64 3.95 13.54
CA HIS A 63 -14.26 3.51 13.37
C HIS A 63 -13.33 4.21 14.38
N PRO A 64 -13.35 3.78 15.66
CA PRO A 64 -12.50 4.35 16.71
C PRO A 64 -11.00 4.31 16.38
N GLY A 65 -10.42 5.50 16.18
CA GLY A 65 -9.00 5.68 15.82
C GLY A 65 -8.74 5.84 14.32
N LEU A 66 -9.79 5.91 13.49
CA LEU A 66 -9.71 6.39 12.11
C LEU A 66 -9.75 7.91 12.07
N VAL A 67 -8.74 8.52 11.45
CA VAL A 67 -8.68 9.95 11.19
C VAL A 67 -8.43 10.20 9.70
N TYR A 68 -9.12 11.18 9.15
CA TYR A 68 -8.98 11.62 7.77
C TYR A 68 -8.59 13.11 7.72
N LEU A 69 -7.52 13.40 6.98
CA LEU A 69 -6.92 14.72 6.81
C LEU A 69 -6.97 15.09 5.31
N PRO A 70 -8.01 15.80 4.85
CA PRO A 70 -8.12 16.15 3.45
C PRO A 70 -7.08 17.17 3.01
N ASN A 71 -6.52 16.96 1.82
CA ASN A 71 -5.55 17.85 1.19
C ASN A 71 -4.44 18.30 2.17
N TYR A 72 -3.93 17.35 2.96
CA TYR A 72 -2.89 17.59 3.94
C TYR A 72 -1.57 17.99 3.26
N LEU A 73 -1.25 17.34 2.13
CA LEU A 73 -0.13 17.75 1.29
C LEU A 73 -0.61 18.83 0.30
N ASN A 74 0.05 19.99 0.33
CA ASN A 74 -0.12 21.00 -0.72
C ASN A 74 0.42 20.50 -2.07
N GLU A 75 0.13 21.24 -3.15
CA GLU A 75 0.49 20.85 -4.52
C GLU A 75 2.00 20.60 -4.71
N HIS A 76 2.84 21.43 -4.09
CA HIS A 76 4.29 21.29 -4.13
C HIS A 76 4.75 20.00 -3.43
N ASP A 77 4.24 19.72 -2.24
CA ASP A 77 4.60 18.53 -1.47
C ASP A 77 4.08 17.25 -2.13
N GLN A 78 2.94 17.31 -2.81
CA GLN A 78 2.46 16.22 -3.66
C GLN A 78 3.46 15.92 -4.78
N LYS A 79 3.87 16.93 -5.57
CA LYS A 79 4.87 16.74 -6.65
C LYS A 79 6.19 16.19 -6.10
N ARG A 80 6.67 16.71 -4.96
CA ARG A 80 7.89 16.21 -4.30
C ARG A 80 7.75 14.75 -3.88
N MET A 81 6.64 14.37 -3.26
CA MET A 81 6.40 12.99 -2.83
C MET A 81 6.28 12.02 -4.01
N ILE A 82 5.68 12.47 -5.12
CA ILE A 82 5.60 11.71 -6.37
C ILE A 82 6.99 11.49 -6.97
N LYS A 83 7.83 12.54 -7.05
CA LYS A 83 9.22 12.42 -7.53
C LYS A 83 9.98 11.37 -6.72
N LEU A 84 9.91 11.46 -5.39
CA LEU A 84 10.52 10.45 -4.51
C LEU A 84 9.97 9.05 -4.77
N SER A 85 8.63 8.90 -4.84
CA SER A 85 7.98 7.59 -4.95
C SER A 85 8.24 6.88 -6.27
N LEU A 86 8.43 7.61 -7.37
CA LEU A 86 8.62 7.01 -8.70
C LEU A 86 10.09 6.93 -9.12
N ARG A 87 10.89 7.96 -8.80
CA ARG A 87 12.27 8.07 -9.26
C ARG A 87 13.28 7.54 -8.24
N ASP A 88 13.21 8.05 -7.01
CA ASP A 88 14.32 7.92 -6.07
C ASP A 88 14.20 6.66 -5.20
N ILE A 89 13.00 6.40 -4.67
CA ILE A 89 12.76 5.30 -3.73
C ILE A 89 12.80 3.92 -4.39
N PRO A 90 12.27 3.68 -5.60
CA PRO A 90 12.28 2.34 -6.21
C PRO A 90 13.66 1.81 -6.63
N ALA A 91 14.70 2.66 -6.59
CA ALA A 91 16.07 2.26 -6.83
C ALA A 91 16.67 1.53 -5.61
N PRO A 92 17.73 0.73 -5.80
CA PRO A 92 18.48 0.16 -4.68
C PRO A 92 18.88 1.23 -3.65
N PRO A 93 18.82 0.92 -2.34
CA PRO A 93 18.74 -0.41 -1.74
C PRO A 93 17.30 -0.94 -1.52
N ASN A 94 16.26 -0.16 -1.84
CA ASN A 94 14.89 -0.58 -1.59
C ASN A 94 14.46 -1.71 -2.54
N ARG A 95 13.87 -2.76 -1.97
CA ARG A 95 13.30 -3.86 -2.74
C ARG A 95 11.89 -3.52 -3.22
N ASN A 96 11.57 -3.95 -4.42
CA ASN A 96 10.30 -3.74 -5.08
C ASN A 96 9.73 -5.03 -5.68
N SER A 97 8.49 -4.94 -6.19
CA SER A 97 7.74 -6.11 -6.69
C SER A 97 8.38 -6.85 -7.87
N LEU A 98 9.33 -6.23 -8.57
CA LEU A 98 9.99 -6.86 -9.71
C LEU A 98 11.27 -7.60 -9.33
N ASP A 99 11.90 -7.30 -8.19
CA ASP A 99 13.16 -7.94 -7.76
C ASP A 99 13.03 -9.46 -7.56
N ALA A 100 11.82 -9.96 -7.28
CA ALA A 100 11.54 -11.39 -7.20
C ALA A 100 11.81 -12.14 -8.52
N HIS A 101 11.75 -11.46 -9.66
CA HIS A 101 11.81 -12.09 -10.98
C HIS A 101 12.79 -11.44 -11.94
N TYR A 102 13.22 -10.20 -11.69
CA TYR A 102 14.06 -9.43 -12.59
C TYR A 102 15.31 -8.91 -11.88
N LYS A 103 16.40 -8.81 -12.62
CA LYS A 103 17.54 -7.96 -12.29
C LYS A 103 17.21 -6.56 -12.78
N ILE A 104 17.13 -5.62 -11.84
CA ILE A 104 16.79 -4.22 -12.10
C ILE A 104 18.09 -3.41 -12.29
N PRO A 105 18.13 -2.46 -13.25
CA PRO A 105 19.29 -1.58 -13.44
C PRO A 105 19.58 -0.74 -12.20
N ILE A 106 20.87 -0.46 -11.93
CA ILE A 106 21.32 0.24 -10.72
C ILE A 106 20.85 1.71 -10.69
N GLU A 107 20.74 2.33 -11.87
CA GLU A 107 20.17 3.66 -12.08
C GLU A 107 18.64 3.71 -11.94
N GLY A 108 17.99 2.56 -11.73
CA GLY A 108 16.55 2.43 -11.50
C GLY A 108 15.71 2.41 -12.77
N LEU A 109 14.46 1.97 -12.63
CA LEU A 109 13.51 1.86 -13.75
C LEU A 109 13.07 3.22 -14.28
N TRP A 110 13.02 4.23 -13.41
CA TRP A 110 12.60 5.58 -13.78
C TRP A 110 13.49 6.22 -14.82
N HIS A 111 14.81 6.04 -14.70
CA HIS A 111 15.78 6.58 -15.65
C HIS A 111 15.41 6.19 -17.10
N HIS A 112 15.11 4.90 -17.29
CA HIS A 112 14.74 4.31 -18.57
C HIS A 112 13.34 4.71 -19.04
N TYR A 113 12.39 4.83 -18.10
CA TYR A 113 11.04 5.30 -18.39
C TYR A 113 11.02 6.76 -18.86
N ALA A 114 11.70 7.65 -18.14
CA ALA A 114 11.75 9.07 -18.46
C ALA A 114 12.43 9.31 -19.81
N ALA A 115 13.53 8.60 -20.09
CA ALA A 115 14.22 8.63 -21.37
C ALA A 115 13.50 7.88 -22.51
N SER A 116 12.34 7.26 -22.24
CA SER A 116 11.56 6.50 -23.23
C SER A 116 12.37 5.40 -23.96
N THR A 117 13.32 4.78 -23.25
CA THR A 117 14.21 3.77 -23.85
C THR A 117 13.42 2.56 -24.34
N LYS A 118 13.75 2.09 -25.55
CA LYS A 118 13.09 0.93 -26.17
C LYS A 118 13.79 -0.40 -25.88
N THR A 119 15.02 -0.34 -25.44
CA THR A 119 15.81 -1.50 -25.02
C THR A 119 15.24 -2.14 -23.77
N ASP A 120 15.35 -3.46 -23.67
CA ASP A 120 15.01 -4.17 -22.44
C ASP A 120 16.07 -3.91 -21.37
N VAL A 121 15.62 -3.58 -20.15
CA VAL A 121 16.49 -3.15 -19.04
C VAL A 121 16.28 -4.00 -17.79
N ALA A 122 15.05 -4.47 -17.55
CA ALA A 122 14.77 -5.45 -16.50
C ALA A 122 14.87 -6.86 -17.11
N VAL A 123 15.92 -7.59 -16.73
CA VAL A 123 16.25 -8.91 -17.29
C VAL A 123 15.75 -10.01 -16.35
N PRO A 124 15.05 -11.05 -16.84
CA PRO A 124 14.60 -12.16 -16.00
C PRO A 124 15.76 -12.83 -15.26
N ARG A 125 15.66 -12.95 -13.94
CA ARG A 125 16.64 -13.63 -13.09
C ARG A 125 16.80 -15.10 -13.48
N ALA A 126 15.69 -15.77 -13.83
CA ALA A 126 15.65 -17.16 -14.28
C ALA A 126 16.50 -17.44 -15.54
N ALA A 127 16.87 -16.41 -16.32
CA ALA A 127 17.76 -16.58 -17.46
C ALA A 127 19.24 -16.78 -17.06
N THR A 128 19.59 -16.45 -15.82
CA THR A 128 20.99 -16.45 -15.33
C THR A 128 21.18 -17.20 -14.01
N GLU A 129 20.11 -17.42 -13.25
CA GLU A 129 20.15 -18.14 -11.97
C GLU A 129 19.84 -19.62 -12.17
N PRO A 130 20.50 -20.52 -11.41
CA PRO A 130 20.14 -21.93 -11.43
C PRO A 130 18.72 -22.13 -10.87
N PRO A 131 17.96 -23.14 -11.36
CA PRO A 131 16.67 -23.50 -10.78
C PRO A 131 16.80 -23.81 -9.29
N ARG A 132 15.83 -23.34 -8.49
CA ARG A 132 15.72 -23.60 -7.06
C ARG A 132 14.34 -24.16 -6.75
N GLU A 133 14.26 -24.99 -5.71
CA GLU A 133 12.98 -25.52 -5.23
C GLU A 133 12.12 -24.42 -4.61
N MET A 134 10.80 -24.61 -4.65
CA MET A 134 9.86 -23.69 -4.01
C MET A 134 9.96 -23.81 -2.49
N PRO A 135 10.03 -22.69 -1.75
CA PRO A 135 10.06 -22.74 -0.28
C PRO A 135 8.78 -23.35 0.29
N SER A 136 8.90 -24.07 1.41
CA SER A 136 7.79 -24.77 2.08
C SER A 136 6.65 -23.85 2.53
N TYR A 137 6.96 -22.59 2.83
CA TYR A 137 5.97 -21.58 3.22
C TYR A 137 5.13 -21.04 2.04
N TYR A 138 5.50 -21.38 0.79
CA TYR A 138 4.78 -20.94 -0.39
C TYR A 138 3.77 -22.01 -0.83
N ALA A 139 2.48 -21.67 -0.80
CA ALA A 139 1.42 -22.61 -1.16
C ALA A 139 1.56 -23.10 -2.62
N PRO A 140 1.28 -24.39 -2.91
CA PRO A 140 1.27 -24.90 -4.28
C PRO A 140 0.28 -24.12 -5.16
N SER A 141 0.62 -23.93 -6.43
CA SER A 141 -0.26 -23.28 -7.39
C SER A 141 -1.59 -24.05 -7.52
N GLY A 142 -2.71 -23.44 -7.11
CA GLY A 142 -4.06 -24.01 -7.29
C GLY A 142 -4.96 -23.85 -6.07
N GLU A 143 -4.38 -23.79 -4.88
CA GLU A 143 -5.10 -23.50 -3.65
C GLU A 143 -4.78 -22.06 -3.23
N ARG A 144 -5.79 -21.18 -3.22
CA ARG A 144 -5.73 -19.93 -2.46
C ARG A 144 -6.47 -20.19 -1.15
N PRO A 145 -5.82 -20.82 -0.15
CA PRO A 145 -6.45 -20.93 1.16
C PRO A 145 -6.83 -19.53 1.64
N LEU A 146 -7.86 -19.46 2.46
CA LEU A 146 -8.31 -18.21 3.04
C LEU A 146 -7.25 -17.77 4.06
N ILE A 147 -6.26 -16.99 3.62
CA ILE A 147 -5.13 -16.66 4.49
C ILE A 147 -5.55 -15.62 5.52
N ASN A 148 -5.85 -16.10 6.72
CA ASN A 148 -6.07 -15.28 7.90
C ASN A 148 -4.77 -15.27 8.72
N ASN A 149 -3.86 -14.32 8.44
CA ASN A 149 -2.59 -14.23 9.17
C ASN A 149 -2.85 -14.07 10.67
N GLN A 150 -2.15 -14.83 11.50
CA GLN A 150 -2.12 -14.54 12.92
C GLN A 150 -1.36 -13.23 13.18
N PRO A 151 -1.77 -12.41 14.17
CA PRO A 151 -0.99 -11.25 14.60
C PRO A 151 0.46 -11.62 14.90
N SER A 152 1.40 -10.79 14.46
CA SER A 152 2.82 -11.02 14.70
C SER A 152 3.16 -10.88 16.18
N THR A 153 4.14 -11.67 16.64
CA THR A 153 4.71 -11.56 17.99
C THR A 153 6.22 -11.57 17.89
N PHE A 154 6.89 -11.05 18.92
CA PHE A 154 8.35 -11.07 18.98
C PHE A 154 8.92 -12.50 18.93
N GLU A 155 8.26 -13.47 19.58
CA GLU A 155 8.67 -14.88 19.53
C GLU A 155 8.50 -15.49 18.13
N ALA A 156 7.40 -15.17 17.43
CA ALA A 156 7.20 -15.63 16.06
C ALA A 156 8.29 -15.06 15.12
N LEU A 157 8.64 -13.78 15.28
CA LEU A 157 9.73 -13.17 14.51
C LEU A 157 11.09 -13.81 14.84
N LYS A 158 11.37 -14.15 16.09
CA LYS A 158 12.60 -14.87 16.47
C LYS A 158 12.68 -16.26 15.86
N GLN A 159 11.56 -16.98 15.81
CA GLN A 159 11.51 -18.27 15.15
C GLN A 159 11.82 -18.12 13.65
N ILE A 160 11.18 -17.16 12.99
CA ILE A 160 11.42 -16.88 11.56
C ILE A 160 12.87 -16.48 11.30
N ALA A 161 13.47 -15.67 12.17
CA ALA A 161 14.86 -15.25 12.04
C ALA A 161 15.86 -16.44 12.08
N ARG A 162 15.57 -17.47 12.90
CA ARG A 162 16.38 -18.70 12.99
C ARG A 162 16.24 -19.61 11.78
N GLU A 163 15.12 -19.51 11.07
CA GLU A 163 14.81 -20.38 9.94
C GLU A 163 15.51 -19.90 8.67
N HIS A 164 16.07 -20.83 7.90
CA HIS A 164 16.54 -20.49 6.56
C HIS A 164 15.34 -20.28 5.65
N ASN A 165 15.05 -19.01 5.34
CA ASN A 165 13.90 -18.59 4.53
C ASN A 165 14.37 -18.17 3.12
N PRO A 166 14.64 -19.12 2.21
CA PRO A 166 15.16 -18.78 0.90
C PRO A 166 14.15 -17.96 0.11
N GLU A 167 14.62 -17.00 -0.69
CA GLU A 167 13.76 -16.24 -1.60
C GLU A 167 13.01 -17.17 -2.56
N ILE A 168 11.78 -16.77 -2.91
CA ILE A 168 10.99 -17.43 -3.95
C ILE A 168 11.81 -17.47 -5.25
N PRO A 169 11.93 -18.64 -5.93
CA PRO A 169 12.64 -18.73 -7.19
C PRO A 169 12.01 -17.83 -8.26
N PRO A 170 12.81 -17.22 -9.14
CA PRO A 170 12.29 -16.39 -10.21
C PRO A 170 11.46 -17.23 -11.18
N SER A 171 10.35 -16.67 -11.65
CA SER A 171 9.49 -17.36 -12.61
C SER A 171 10.23 -17.56 -13.95
N PRO A 172 10.20 -18.76 -14.55
CA PRO A 172 10.84 -19.00 -15.84
C PRO A 172 10.03 -18.47 -17.03
N THR A 173 8.79 -18.02 -16.82
CA THR A 173 7.86 -17.61 -17.89
C THR A 173 7.83 -16.11 -18.14
N VAL A 174 8.51 -15.32 -17.29
CA VAL A 174 8.60 -13.87 -17.46
C VAL A 174 9.53 -13.48 -18.60
N LYS A 175 9.19 -12.40 -19.31
CA LYS A 175 9.96 -11.87 -20.45
C LYS A 175 10.67 -10.57 -20.06
N PRO A 176 11.82 -10.24 -20.67
CA PRO A 176 12.48 -8.95 -20.47
C PRO A 176 11.55 -7.75 -20.67
N LEU A 177 11.85 -6.65 -19.98
CA LEU A 177 11.04 -5.43 -19.99
C LEU A 177 11.90 -4.20 -20.24
N ASN A 178 11.44 -3.32 -21.13
CA ASN A 178 11.90 -1.94 -21.22
C ASN A 178 11.37 -1.08 -20.04
N GLY A 179 11.84 0.16 -19.94
CA GLY A 179 11.48 1.08 -18.85
C GLY A 179 9.96 1.30 -18.71
N GLU A 180 9.26 1.47 -19.83
CA GLU A 180 7.79 1.65 -19.86
C GLU A 180 7.04 0.45 -19.28
N ARG A 181 7.30 -0.75 -19.80
CA ARG A 181 6.64 -1.96 -19.30
C ARG A 181 7.02 -2.28 -17.87
N ALA A 182 8.26 -2.00 -17.47
CA ALA A 182 8.71 -2.21 -16.11
C ALA A 182 7.99 -1.27 -15.11
N MET A 183 7.92 0.04 -15.40
CA MET A 183 7.21 1.00 -14.55
C MET A 183 5.74 0.64 -14.37
N TYR A 184 5.01 0.29 -15.44
CA TYR A 184 3.60 -0.11 -15.32
C TYR A 184 3.39 -1.52 -14.75
N LYS A 185 4.45 -2.33 -14.61
CA LYS A 185 4.43 -3.62 -13.89
C LYS A 185 4.84 -3.52 -12.43
N LEU A 186 5.46 -2.41 -12.01
CA LEU A 186 5.74 -2.13 -10.61
C LEU A 186 4.41 -2.09 -9.83
N ARG A 187 4.36 -2.75 -8.68
CA ARG A 187 3.16 -2.86 -7.83
C ARG A 187 3.40 -2.36 -6.42
N TRP A 188 4.59 -2.61 -5.89
CA TRP A 188 4.98 -2.09 -4.58
C TRP A 188 6.48 -1.87 -4.49
N THR A 189 6.89 -0.98 -3.58
CA THR A 189 8.26 -0.79 -3.10
C THR A 189 8.25 -0.74 -1.58
N ASN A 190 9.14 -1.51 -0.93
CA ASN A 190 9.35 -1.42 0.51
C ASN A 190 10.21 -0.20 0.85
N ILE A 191 9.92 0.44 1.98
CA ILE A 191 10.77 1.45 2.61
C ILE A 191 10.88 1.12 4.09
N GLY A 192 12.04 1.38 4.71
CA GLY A 192 12.25 0.94 6.09
C GLY A 192 12.52 -0.56 6.20
N HIS A 193 12.07 -1.18 7.30
CA HIS A 193 12.16 -2.63 7.49
C HIS A 193 11.46 -3.40 6.36
N TYR A 194 12.13 -4.42 5.83
CA TYR A 194 11.66 -5.15 4.67
C TYR A 194 10.47 -6.06 5.02
N TYR A 195 9.36 -5.90 4.30
CA TYR A 195 8.24 -6.82 4.39
C TYR A 195 8.43 -8.01 3.44
N HIS A 196 8.56 -9.22 4.00
CA HIS A 196 8.72 -10.44 3.23
C HIS A 196 7.37 -11.02 2.81
N TRP A 197 6.96 -10.79 1.55
CA TRP A 197 5.64 -11.14 1.03
C TRP A 197 5.28 -12.63 1.09
N GLY A 198 6.27 -13.53 1.03
CA GLY A 198 6.04 -14.97 1.15
C GLY A 198 5.73 -15.41 2.59
N LEU A 199 6.41 -14.79 3.56
CA LEU A 199 6.26 -15.09 5.00
C LEU A 199 5.15 -14.25 5.63
N LYS A 200 4.81 -13.14 4.98
CA LYS A 200 3.88 -12.11 5.44
C LYS A 200 4.29 -11.52 6.80
N GLN A 201 5.59 -11.36 6.99
CA GLN A 201 6.22 -10.85 8.20
C GLN A 201 7.37 -9.90 7.83
N TYR A 202 7.80 -9.08 8.79
CA TYR A 202 8.99 -8.26 8.62
C TYR A 202 10.25 -9.12 8.76
N ASP A 203 11.19 -8.87 7.86
CA ASP A 203 12.53 -9.42 7.90
C ASP A 203 13.49 -8.28 8.26
N PHE A 204 14.01 -8.39 9.48
CA PHE A 204 14.92 -7.42 10.05
C PHE A 204 16.36 -7.70 9.65
N SER A 205 16.69 -8.75 8.89
CA SER A 205 18.07 -9.04 8.45
C SER A 205 18.48 -8.23 7.22
N VAL A 206 17.53 -7.70 6.45
CA VAL A 206 17.82 -6.88 5.26
C VAL A 206 18.42 -5.54 5.69
N ARG A 207 19.58 -5.21 5.10
CA ARG A 207 20.38 -4.03 5.45
C ARG A 207 20.72 -3.18 4.25
N ASP A 208 20.91 -1.90 4.52
CA ASP A 208 21.47 -0.98 3.55
C ASP A 208 22.94 -1.37 3.27
N PRO A 209 23.31 -1.69 2.02
CA PRO A 209 24.67 -2.08 1.67
C PRO A 209 25.73 -1.00 1.95
N GLN A 210 25.33 0.28 2.00
CA GLN A 210 26.27 1.40 2.21
C GLN A 210 26.57 1.61 3.68
N THR A 211 25.55 1.50 4.54
CA THR A 211 25.68 1.79 5.98
C THR A 211 25.82 0.54 6.84
N ALA A 212 25.54 -0.64 6.27
CA ALA A 212 25.33 -1.91 6.99
C ALA A 212 24.24 -1.85 8.08
N GLY A 213 23.49 -0.74 8.16
CA GLY A 213 22.39 -0.52 9.09
C GLY A 213 21.02 -0.83 8.47
N PRO A 214 19.93 -0.71 9.26
CA PRO A 214 18.58 -0.83 8.73
C PRO A 214 18.34 0.17 7.59
N ILE A 215 17.65 -0.27 6.54
CA ILE A 215 17.15 0.66 5.52
C ILE A 215 16.21 1.64 6.23
N ALA A 216 16.45 2.94 6.08
CA ALA A 216 15.66 3.97 6.74
C ALA A 216 14.41 4.33 5.92
N ILE A 217 13.35 4.77 6.60
CA ILE A 217 12.27 5.51 5.94
C ILE A 217 12.84 6.83 5.40
N PRO A 218 12.63 7.16 4.12
CA PRO A 218 13.09 8.43 3.56
C PRO A 218 12.62 9.62 4.41
N GLN A 219 13.55 10.52 4.75
CA GLN A 219 13.28 11.60 5.70
C GLN A 219 12.07 12.48 5.34
N PRO A 220 11.83 12.86 4.06
CA PRO A 220 10.62 13.60 3.69
C PRO A 220 9.31 12.82 3.96
N VAL A 221 9.33 11.49 3.78
CA VAL A 221 8.19 10.62 4.09
C VAL A 221 7.96 10.59 5.60
N ALA A 222 9.02 10.36 6.38
CA ALA A 222 8.94 10.32 7.84
C ALA A 222 8.44 11.65 8.43
N GLN A 223 8.85 12.79 7.87
CA GLN A 223 8.40 14.12 8.31
C GLN A 223 6.91 14.33 8.08
N VAL A 224 6.39 13.97 6.90
CA VAL A 224 4.95 14.06 6.62
C VAL A 224 4.15 13.17 7.57
N CYS A 225 4.60 11.93 7.81
CA CYS A 225 3.90 11.02 8.70
C CYS A 225 3.90 11.51 10.16
N LYS A 226 5.05 11.99 10.67
CA LYS A 226 5.13 12.57 12.02
C LYS A 226 4.25 13.80 12.16
N GLY A 227 4.36 14.74 11.22
CA GLY A 227 3.52 15.93 11.21
C GLY A 227 2.02 15.61 11.18
N ALA A 228 1.61 14.62 10.39
CA ALA A 228 0.22 14.19 10.32
C ALA A 228 -0.28 13.64 11.67
N VAL A 229 0.52 12.81 12.35
CA VAL A 229 0.18 12.28 13.69
C VAL A 229 0.17 13.39 14.74
N GLU A 230 1.12 14.32 14.70
CA GLU A 230 1.22 15.44 15.64
C GLU A 230 0.09 16.47 15.49
N ALA A 231 -0.37 16.70 14.25
CA ALA A 231 -1.41 17.68 13.94
C ALA A 231 -2.83 17.25 14.37
N ILE A 232 -3.04 15.95 14.64
CA ILE A 232 -4.36 15.45 15.03
C ILE A 232 -4.73 15.96 16.43
N PRO A 233 -5.91 16.56 16.61
CA PRO A 233 -6.42 16.96 17.92
C PRO A 233 -6.96 15.73 18.67
N TRP A 234 -6.05 14.84 19.09
CA TRP A 234 -6.36 13.54 19.69
C TRP A 234 -7.33 13.60 20.87
N GLN A 235 -7.30 14.67 21.66
CA GLN A 235 -8.22 14.91 22.77
C GLN A 235 -9.70 15.01 22.35
N ARG A 236 -9.97 15.20 21.05
CA ARG A 236 -11.31 15.22 20.46
C ARG A 236 -11.69 13.89 19.80
N THR A 237 -10.88 12.85 19.97
CA THR A 237 -11.13 11.49 19.49
C THR A 237 -11.51 10.58 20.66
N CYS A 238 -12.19 9.47 20.38
CA CYS A 238 -12.51 8.46 21.38
C CYS A 238 -11.30 7.59 21.79
N VAL A 239 -10.11 7.85 21.24
CA VAL A 239 -8.84 7.14 21.56
C VAL A 239 -7.81 8.07 22.22
N ALA A 240 -8.26 9.20 22.78
CA ALA A 240 -7.41 10.24 23.35
C ALA A 240 -6.37 9.72 24.35
N GLU A 241 -6.77 8.81 25.25
CA GLU A 241 -5.86 8.27 26.28
C GLU A 241 -4.70 7.48 25.66
N ALA A 242 -4.98 6.58 24.70
CA ALA A 242 -3.96 5.80 24.01
C ALA A 242 -3.07 6.69 23.11
N ALA A 243 -3.63 7.78 22.58
CA ALA A 243 -2.92 8.68 21.69
C ALA A 243 -1.82 9.51 22.37
N GLU A 244 -1.83 9.65 23.70
CA GLU A 244 -0.75 10.32 24.44
C GLU A 244 0.63 9.68 24.19
N GLU A 245 0.68 8.35 24.09
CA GLU A 245 1.89 7.61 23.76
C GLU A 245 2.28 7.80 22.30
N TRP A 246 1.29 7.74 21.39
CA TRP A 246 1.52 7.84 19.96
C TRP A 246 2.06 9.22 19.58
N LYS A 247 1.50 10.28 20.16
CA LYS A 247 1.92 11.67 19.91
C LYS A 247 3.37 11.91 20.30
N LYS A 248 3.85 11.29 21.38
CA LYS A 248 5.23 11.49 21.88
C LYS A 248 6.23 10.53 21.23
N GLY A 249 5.79 9.35 20.81
CA GLY A 249 6.66 8.22 20.45
C GLY A 249 6.55 7.71 19.02
N TYR A 250 5.77 8.35 18.13
CA TYR A 250 5.61 7.86 16.76
C TYR A 250 6.94 7.90 15.97
N LYS A 251 7.47 6.71 15.70
CA LYS A 251 8.72 6.47 14.96
C LYS A 251 8.40 5.56 13.77
N PRO A 252 8.07 6.13 12.59
CA PRO A 252 7.86 5.32 11.39
C PRO A 252 9.15 4.59 11.03
N ASP A 253 9.10 3.26 10.93
CA ASP A 253 10.25 2.39 10.72
C ASP A 253 10.04 1.38 9.58
N ALA A 254 8.81 1.24 9.09
CA ALA A 254 8.44 0.35 7.99
C ALA A 254 7.35 0.98 7.13
N GLY A 255 7.36 0.69 5.83
CA GLY A 255 6.37 1.20 4.92
C GLY A 255 6.38 0.54 3.56
N ILE A 256 5.28 0.72 2.83
CA ILE A 256 5.08 0.19 1.50
C ILE A 256 4.49 1.31 0.64
N ILE A 257 5.16 1.59 -0.48
CA ILE A 257 4.59 2.38 -1.57
C ILE A 257 3.87 1.43 -2.50
N ASN A 258 2.57 1.62 -2.70
CA ASN A 258 1.77 0.85 -3.65
C ASN A 258 1.51 1.67 -4.92
N TYR A 259 1.65 1.04 -6.08
CA TYR A 259 1.37 1.62 -7.40
C TYR A 259 0.18 0.90 -8.02
N TYR A 260 -0.86 1.67 -8.32
CA TYR A 260 -2.10 1.17 -8.89
C TYR A 260 -2.27 1.74 -10.29
N ASN A 261 -2.49 0.86 -11.27
CA ASN A 261 -3.12 1.25 -12.52
C ASN A 261 -4.62 1.47 -12.30
N LEU A 262 -5.30 2.15 -13.23
CA LEU A 262 -6.74 2.44 -13.13
C LEU A 262 -7.64 1.20 -12.91
N ASN A 263 -7.24 0.03 -13.40
CA ASN A 263 -7.99 -1.21 -13.25
C ASN A 263 -7.56 -2.05 -12.03
N ASP A 264 -6.54 -1.64 -11.30
CA ASP A 264 -6.05 -2.37 -10.13
C ASP A 264 -7.02 -2.20 -8.96
N THR A 265 -7.10 -3.22 -8.11
CA THR A 265 -7.94 -3.24 -6.91
C THR A 265 -7.16 -3.87 -5.77
N LEU A 266 -7.34 -3.37 -4.55
CA LEU A 266 -6.86 -4.01 -3.34
C LEU A 266 -8.04 -4.66 -2.62
N MET A 267 -8.02 -5.99 -2.51
CA MET A 267 -9.06 -6.73 -1.80
C MET A 267 -9.00 -6.43 -0.29
N ALA A 268 -10.15 -6.57 0.37
CA ALA A 268 -10.29 -6.50 1.81
C ALA A 268 -9.22 -7.34 2.54
N HIS A 269 -8.46 -6.69 3.42
CA HIS A 269 -7.42 -7.30 4.24
C HIS A 269 -7.26 -6.52 5.57
N VAL A 270 -6.44 -7.07 6.47
CA VAL A 270 -6.02 -6.43 7.73
C VAL A 270 -4.50 -6.46 7.77
N ASP A 271 -3.89 -5.36 8.18
CA ASP A 271 -2.46 -5.28 8.47
C ASP A 271 -2.16 -5.91 9.85
N ARG A 272 -1.50 -7.07 9.85
CA ARG A 272 -1.26 -7.89 11.07
C ARG A 272 0.20 -8.22 11.35
N SER A 273 1.12 -7.62 10.60
CA SER A 273 2.51 -8.04 10.58
C SER A 273 3.38 -7.26 11.58
N GLU A 274 2.86 -6.18 12.15
CA GLU A 274 3.45 -5.43 13.23
C GLU A 274 3.19 -6.14 14.57
N VAL A 275 4.17 -6.08 15.48
CA VAL A 275 4.02 -6.65 16.84
C VAL A 275 3.03 -5.84 17.65
N THR A 276 3.06 -4.52 17.50
CA THR A 276 2.10 -3.62 18.15
C THR A 276 1.02 -3.16 17.17
N SER A 277 -0.15 -3.80 17.25
CA SER A 277 -1.29 -3.58 16.34
C SER A 277 -2.17 -2.38 16.70
N SER A 278 -1.68 -1.41 17.47
CA SER A 278 -2.41 -0.19 17.87
C SER A 278 -1.72 1.12 17.46
N LEU A 279 -0.42 1.07 17.12
CA LEU A 279 0.34 2.26 16.74
C LEU A 279 -0.20 2.86 15.43
N PRO A 280 -0.08 4.18 15.22
CA PRO A 280 -0.56 4.81 14.00
C PRO A 280 0.04 4.22 12.71
N LEU A 281 -0.81 3.99 11.72
CA LEU A 281 -0.45 3.81 10.32
C LEU A 281 -0.89 5.06 9.57
N VAL A 282 0.02 5.65 8.82
CA VAL A 282 -0.24 6.84 7.99
C VAL A 282 -0.26 6.42 6.53
N SER A 283 -1.37 6.71 5.84
CA SER A 283 -1.59 6.41 4.42
C SER A 283 -1.72 7.70 3.63
N ILE A 284 -0.77 7.97 2.75
CA ILE A 284 -0.74 9.16 1.89
C ILE A 284 -1.28 8.79 0.50
N SER A 285 -2.20 9.58 -0.04
CA SER A 285 -2.81 9.38 -1.35
C SER A 285 -2.28 10.38 -2.39
N LEU A 286 -1.87 9.90 -3.57
CA LEU A 286 -1.30 10.73 -4.64
C LEU A 286 -1.82 10.31 -6.01
N GLY A 287 -2.15 11.28 -6.86
CA GLY A 287 -2.63 11.04 -8.23
C GLY A 287 -4.15 10.87 -8.31
N HIS A 288 -4.62 9.91 -9.11
CA HIS A 288 -6.06 9.66 -9.26
C HIS A 288 -6.76 9.38 -7.92
N SER A 289 -7.99 9.86 -7.78
CA SER A 289 -8.83 9.54 -6.63
C SER A 289 -9.17 8.04 -6.56
N ALA A 290 -9.49 7.55 -5.37
CA ALA A 290 -9.89 6.17 -5.15
C ALA A 290 -11.04 6.08 -4.15
N VAL A 291 -11.82 4.99 -4.24
CA VAL A 291 -12.74 4.61 -3.16
C VAL A 291 -11.99 3.68 -2.23
N PHE A 292 -11.91 4.06 -0.97
CA PHE A 292 -11.42 3.24 0.14
C PHE A 292 -12.62 2.71 0.93
N LEU A 293 -12.61 1.42 1.23
CA LEU A 293 -13.63 0.80 2.09
C LEU A 293 -12.98 0.42 3.41
N ILE A 294 -13.62 0.77 4.52
CA ILE A 294 -13.22 0.33 5.85
C ILE A 294 -14.42 -0.26 6.60
N GLY A 295 -14.29 -1.50 7.03
CA GLY A 295 -15.28 -2.22 7.83
C GLY A 295 -14.79 -2.45 9.26
N ASP A 296 -15.37 -3.45 9.90
CA ASP A 296 -15.04 -3.82 11.27
C ASP A 296 -13.82 -4.76 11.33
N ASP A 297 -13.43 -5.17 12.54
CA ASP A 297 -12.36 -6.16 12.76
C ASP A 297 -12.80 -7.61 12.51
N GLU A 298 -14.08 -7.82 12.19
CA GLU A 298 -14.65 -9.08 11.73
C GLU A 298 -14.93 -9.07 10.22
N ARG A 299 -14.42 -10.09 9.51
CA ARG A 299 -14.59 -10.20 8.05
C ARG A 299 -16.05 -10.38 7.61
N GLU A 300 -16.82 -11.07 8.45
CA GLU A 300 -18.21 -11.44 8.22
C GLU A 300 -19.20 -10.50 8.92
N SER A 301 -18.72 -9.33 9.36
CA SER A 301 -19.58 -8.32 9.95
C SER A 301 -20.81 -8.06 9.09
N LYS A 302 -21.96 -7.91 9.75
CA LYS A 302 -23.23 -7.53 9.13
C LYS A 302 -23.36 -6.02 8.94
N SER A 303 -22.48 -5.23 9.56
CA SER A 303 -22.40 -3.79 9.31
C SER A 303 -21.81 -3.55 7.92
N PRO A 304 -22.37 -2.64 7.11
CA PRO A 304 -21.73 -2.24 5.87
C PRO A 304 -20.43 -1.47 6.16
N PRO A 305 -19.37 -1.64 5.35
CA PRO A 305 -18.19 -0.81 5.47
C PRO A 305 -18.51 0.66 5.16
N THR A 306 -17.76 1.57 5.75
CA THR A 306 -17.78 2.99 5.40
C THR A 306 -16.94 3.19 4.14
N PRO A 307 -17.53 3.68 3.03
CA PRO A 307 -16.78 4.11 1.87
C PRO A 307 -16.22 5.51 2.08
N ILE A 308 -15.00 5.79 1.61
CA ILE A 308 -14.32 7.07 1.73
C ILE A 308 -13.68 7.40 0.39
N VAL A 309 -13.91 8.61 -0.13
CA VAL A 309 -13.23 9.10 -1.33
C VAL A 309 -11.86 9.65 -0.92
N LEU A 310 -10.78 9.02 -1.42
CA LEU A 310 -9.41 9.48 -1.24
C LEU A 310 -8.94 10.23 -2.48
N ARG A 311 -8.51 11.47 -2.34
CA ARG A 311 -7.95 12.34 -3.38
C ARG A 311 -6.46 12.50 -3.23
N SER A 312 -5.82 13.06 -4.25
CA SER A 312 -4.41 13.44 -4.17
C SER A 312 -4.19 14.45 -3.04
N GLY A 313 -3.20 14.19 -2.20
CA GLY A 313 -2.84 15.00 -1.04
C GLY A 313 -3.56 14.62 0.25
N ASP A 314 -4.57 13.75 0.21
CA ASP A 314 -5.25 13.27 1.40
C ASP A 314 -4.37 12.31 2.20
N VAL A 315 -4.52 12.39 3.53
CA VAL A 315 -3.90 11.46 4.47
C VAL A 315 -4.96 10.78 5.33
N VAL A 316 -4.87 9.46 5.45
CA VAL A 316 -5.62 8.67 6.43
C VAL A 316 -4.67 8.20 7.51
N VAL A 317 -5.08 8.32 8.77
CA VAL A 317 -4.39 7.74 9.91
C VAL A 317 -5.28 6.68 10.55
N MET A 318 -4.78 5.46 10.64
CA MET A 318 -5.43 4.35 11.34
C MET A 318 -4.66 4.07 12.63
N SER A 319 -5.31 4.14 13.77
CA SER A 319 -4.70 3.92 15.08
C SER A 319 -5.67 3.15 15.99
N GLY A 320 -5.18 2.60 17.10
CA GLY A 320 -6.02 1.94 18.09
C GLY A 320 -6.88 0.81 17.49
N PRO A 321 -8.18 0.73 17.83
CA PRO A 321 -9.08 -0.32 17.32
C PRO A 321 -9.12 -0.44 15.80
N THR A 322 -9.16 0.69 15.06
CA THR A 322 -9.24 0.69 13.59
C THR A 322 -8.05 0.00 12.90
N ARG A 323 -6.91 -0.17 13.56
CA ARG A 323 -5.77 -0.93 12.99
C ARG A 323 -6.11 -2.39 12.67
N ARG A 324 -7.15 -2.95 13.29
CA ARG A 324 -7.63 -4.32 13.03
C ARG A 324 -8.77 -4.40 12.02
N SER A 325 -9.28 -3.27 11.55
CA SER A 325 -10.39 -3.19 10.62
C SER A 325 -10.03 -3.77 9.25
N TYR A 326 -10.94 -4.56 8.69
CA TYR A 326 -10.86 -4.99 7.30
C TYR A 326 -11.04 -3.80 6.37
N HIS A 327 -10.09 -3.61 5.45
CA HIS A 327 -10.13 -2.49 4.53
C HIS A 327 -9.57 -2.85 3.15
N GLY A 328 -9.95 -2.06 2.15
CA GLY A 328 -9.55 -2.30 0.76
C GLY A 328 -9.81 -1.11 -0.14
N VAL A 329 -9.32 -1.22 -1.38
CA VAL A 329 -9.47 -0.21 -2.44
C VAL A 329 -10.11 -0.89 -3.65
N PRO A 330 -11.45 -0.96 -3.72
CA PRO A 330 -12.15 -1.61 -4.83
C PRO A 330 -12.03 -0.84 -6.15
N ARG A 331 -11.69 0.45 -6.12
CA ARG A 331 -11.76 1.31 -7.30
C ARG A 331 -10.77 2.47 -7.27
N ILE A 332 -10.02 2.61 -8.35
CA ILE A 332 -9.38 3.86 -8.75
C ILE A 332 -10.34 4.58 -9.70
N LEU A 333 -10.64 5.85 -9.43
CA LEU A 333 -11.59 6.66 -10.20
C LEU A 333 -10.84 7.26 -11.40
N GLU A 334 -11.17 6.84 -12.61
CA GLU A 334 -10.59 7.44 -13.82
C GLU A 334 -10.99 8.91 -13.97
N ARG A 335 -10.21 9.69 -14.73
CA ARG A 335 -10.48 11.12 -15.03
C ARG A 335 -10.54 12.04 -13.80
N SER A 336 -9.88 11.64 -12.72
CA SER A 336 -9.84 12.36 -11.44
C SER A 336 -8.44 12.93 -11.09
N LEU A 337 -7.47 12.87 -12.01
CA LEU A 337 -6.13 13.41 -11.77
C LEU A 337 -6.22 14.94 -11.63
N PRO A 338 -5.78 15.54 -10.52
CA PRO A 338 -5.94 16.97 -10.30
C PRO A 338 -5.08 17.79 -11.29
N PRO A 339 -5.51 19.01 -11.67
CA PRO A 339 -4.86 19.79 -12.72
C PRO A 339 -3.35 20.02 -12.50
N HIS A 340 -2.92 20.30 -11.27
CA HIS A 340 -1.50 20.57 -10.95
C HIS A 340 -0.60 19.34 -11.11
N LEU A 341 -1.16 18.13 -11.24
CA LEU A 341 -0.40 16.90 -11.53
C LEU A 341 -0.50 16.48 -13.00
N GLN A 342 -1.31 17.16 -13.80
CA GLN A 342 -1.32 17.00 -15.24
C GLN A 342 -0.10 17.70 -15.85
N ASN A 343 0.08 17.57 -17.17
CA ASN A 343 1.19 18.23 -17.83
C ASN A 343 0.90 19.74 -17.92
N GLU A 344 1.50 20.51 -17.01
CA GLU A 344 1.56 21.97 -17.09
C GLU A 344 2.58 22.34 -18.17
N GLN A 345 2.27 23.31 -19.05
CA GLN A 345 3.04 23.62 -20.26
C GLN A 345 4.47 24.17 -20.01
N GLU A 346 4.98 24.15 -18.77
CA GLU A 346 6.17 24.90 -18.35
C GLU A 346 7.21 24.10 -17.52
N ASP A 347 7.02 22.79 -17.25
CA ASP A 347 8.04 21.96 -16.57
C ASP A 347 8.36 20.67 -17.37
N ASP A 348 9.39 20.75 -18.22
CA ASP A 348 9.88 19.62 -19.02
C ASP A 348 10.33 18.42 -18.15
N GLU A 349 10.75 18.65 -16.89
CA GLU A 349 11.10 17.56 -15.97
C GLU A 349 9.85 16.84 -15.42
N TRP A 350 8.69 17.50 -15.42
CA TRP A 350 7.44 16.95 -14.89
C TRP A 350 6.70 16.07 -15.90
N GLU A 351 6.90 16.27 -17.20
CA GLU A 351 6.18 15.56 -18.26
C GLU A 351 6.15 14.02 -18.05
N PRO A 352 7.26 13.33 -17.73
CA PRO A 352 7.22 11.89 -17.52
C PRO A 352 6.37 11.49 -16.31
N PHE A 353 6.36 12.31 -15.25
CA PHE A 353 5.52 12.08 -14.06
C PHE A 353 4.04 12.25 -14.40
N ALA A 354 3.68 13.32 -15.11
CA ALA A 354 2.32 13.53 -15.60
C ALA A 354 1.86 12.38 -16.50
N ARG A 355 2.72 11.92 -17.42
CA ARG A 355 2.46 10.78 -18.30
C ARG A 355 2.19 9.50 -17.50
N TYR A 356 3.01 9.19 -16.50
CA TYR A 356 2.79 8.03 -15.65
C TYR A 356 1.46 8.12 -14.88
N LEU A 357 1.21 9.27 -14.24
CA LEU A 357 0.04 9.51 -13.41
C LEU A 357 -1.27 9.58 -14.18
N SER A 358 -1.23 9.87 -15.49
CA SER A 358 -2.41 9.89 -16.36
C SER A 358 -3.23 8.58 -16.33
N THR A 359 -2.60 7.48 -15.92
CA THR A 359 -3.24 6.17 -15.78
C THR A 359 -2.89 5.45 -14.47
N ALA A 360 -2.39 6.19 -13.46
CA ALA A 360 -1.90 5.58 -12.23
C ALA A 360 -2.22 6.38 -10.97
N ARG A 361 -2.22 5.68 -9.83
CA ARG A 361 -2.34 6.22 -8.49
C ARG A 361 -1.21 5.65 -7.62
N ILE A 362 -0.70 6.46 -6.71
CA ILE A 362 0.32 6.06 -5.74
C ILE A 362 -0.29 6.14 -4.32
N ASN A 363 0.06 5.17 -3.48
CA ASN A 363 -0.21 5.19 -2.05
C ASN A 363 1.09 5.00 -1.29
N VAL A 364 1.35 5.80 -0.26
CA VAL A 364 2.49 5.57 0.64
C VAL A 364 1.92 5.23 2.02
N ASN A 365 2.05 3.96 2.43
CA ASN A 365 1.64 3.50 3.76
C ASN A 365 2.86 3.35 4.65
N VAL A 366 2.84 4.02 5.79
CA VAL A 366 3.97 4.05 6.74
C VAL A 366 3.46 3.72 8.12
N ARG A 367 4.25 2.93 8.84
CA ARG A 367 3.86 2.26 10.07
C ARG A 367 5.07 2.10 10.98
N GLN A 368 4.78 1.63 12.18
CA GLN A 368 5.77 1.32 13.19
C GLN A 368 5.64 -0.16 13.58
N THR A 369 6.75 -0.90 13.54
CA THR A 369 6.78 -2.33 13.86
C THR A 369 6.49 -2.60 15.34
N GLY A 370 6.78 -1.61 16.20
CA GLY A 370 6.57 -1.68 17.65
C GLY A 370 7.72 -2.35 18.41
N LEU A 371 8.86 -2.58 17.76
CA LEU A 371 10.05 -3.15 18.39
C LEU A 371 11.02 -2.07 18.86
N SER A 372 11.70 -2.34 19.98
CA SER A 372 12.84 -1.53 20.42
C SER A 372 14.08 -1.83 19.59
N ASP A 373 15.04 -0.90 19.58
CA ASP A 373 16.32 -1.11 18.88
C ASP A 373 17.07 -2.35 19.45
N GLN A 374 16.90 -2.66 20.75
CA GLN A 374 17.44 -3.87 21.38
C GLN A 374 16.78 -5.16 20.87
N GLN A 375 15.45 -5.16 20.73
CA GLN A 375 14.71 -6.31 20.18
C GLN A 375 15.08 -6.55 18.71
N ILE A 376 15.24 -5.48 17.92
CA ILE A 376 15.70 -5.57 16.53
C ILE A 376 17.13 -6.14 16.49
N ALA A 377 18.03 -5.69 17.35
CA ALA A 377 19.39 -6.22 17.42
C ALA A 377 19.40 -7.72 17.75
N GLU A 378 18.54 -8.18 18.68
CA GLU A 378 18.38 -9.59 19.01
C GLU A 378 17.95 -10.41 17.78
N LEU A 379 16.91 -9.96 17.04
CA LEU A 379 16.42 -10.64 15.84
C LEU A 379 17.46 -10.79 14.72
N VAL A 380 18.49 -9.97 14.73
CA VAL A 380 19.51 -9.90 13.67
C VAL A 380 20.76 -10.69 14.05
N SER A 381 20.97 -10.88 15.35
CA SER A 381 22.09 -11.63 15.91
C SER A 381 21.89 -13.14 15.91
N VAL A 382 20.64 -13.56 15.75
CA VAL A 382 20.19 -14.96 15.73
C VAL A 382 20.20 -15.46 14.30
#